data_AF-A0A3D5K1R0-F1
#
_entry.id   AF-A0A3D5K1R0-F1
#
_cell.length_a   1.000
_cell.length_b   1.000
_cell.length_c   1.000
_cell.angle_alpha   90.00
_cell.angle_beta   90.00
_cell.angle_gamma   90.00
#
_symmetry.space_group_name_H-M   'P 1'
#
loop_
_entity.id
_entity.type
_entity.pdbx_description
1 polymer ?
#
loop_
_entity_poly.entity_id
_entity_poly.type
_entity_poly.pdbx_seq_one_letter_code
_entity_poly.pdbx_strand_id
1 'polypeptide(L)'
;KGRIAYHLYQTEAGRERYRNTLHGLLKELWNEDELLAECDRIEALIEPHLNREQSRFSRSLRGTREFIRERREDLMDETGEAMPSWTKPPKAPPVIAEIGNVKAKFSGEWIEESPREQTNLGKATLQLTLNDKPVELTDVGVHGAWAGGGFGRSKKPTIRFSGRRKSDGKSVSVDISIPEDKFKPADAIESGGVFKEGRGFSFGPLGMQFINGKAKLTKASLEEGDQFKGEFEGTILKLIGMGR
;
A
#
# COMPACT_ATOMS: atom_id res chain seq x y z
N LYS A 1 -8.41 -9.49 5.57
CA LYS A 1 -7.41 -10.39 6.21
C LYS A 1 -8.17 -11.61 6.75
N GLY A 2 -7.58 -12.82 6.73
CA GLY A 2 -8.21 -14.02 7.32
C GLY A 2 -9.15 -14.86 6.43
N ARG A 3 -9.29 -14.55 5.12
CA ARG A 3 -10.20 -15.32 4.22
C ARG A 3 -9.79 -16.77 4.04
N ILE A 4 -8.50 -17.02 3.82
CA ILE A 4 -7.98 -18.38 3.64
C ILE A 4 -8.24 -19.22 4.90
N ALA A 5 -7.88 -18.70 6.08
CA ALA A 5 -8.11 -19.37 7.36
C ALA A 5 -9.61 -19.66 7.57
N TYR A 6 -10.48 -18.67 7.35
CA TYR A 6 -11.93 -18.85 7.45
C TYR A 6 -12.44 -19.95 6.52
N HIS A 7 -12.07 -19.94 5.23
CA HIS A 7 -12.50 -20.94 4.26
C HIS A 7 -12.09 -22.36 4.66
N LEU A 8 -10.84 -22.56 5.09
CA LEU A 8 -10.37 -23.87 5.57
C LEU A 8 -11.17 -24.32 6.79
N TYR A 9 -11.42 -23.41 7.73
CA TYR A 9 -12.16 -23.68 8.97
C TYR A 9 -13.65 -24.00 8.75
N GLN A 10 -14.25 -23.61 7.63
CA GLN A 10 -15.64 -23.97 7.32
C GLN A 10 -15.81 -25.46 7.03
N THR A 11 -14.75 -26.17 6.66
CA THR A 11 -14.79 -27.61 6.37
C THR A 11 -14.57 -28.45 7.61
N GLU A 12 -15.21 -29.62 7.69
CA GLU A 12 -15.03 -30.56 8.81
C GLU A 12 -13.57 -31.05 8.88
N ALA A 13 -13.02 -31.51 7.75
CA ALA A 13 -11.63 -31.94 7.66
C ALA A 13 -10.64 -30.84 8.06
N GLY A 14 -10.94 -29.57 7.73
CA GLY A 14 -10.11 -28.43 8.13
C GLY A 14 -10.13 -28.19 9.64
N ARG A 15 -11.30 -28.29 10.28
CA ARG A 15 -11.43 -28.20 11.75
C ARG A 15 -10.73 -29.35 12.45
N GLU A 16 -10.93 -30.57 11.99
CA GLU A 16 -10.31 -31.77 12.57
C GLU A 16 -8.77 -31.69 12.47
N ARG A 17 -8.24 -31.36 11.29
CA ARG A 17 -6.80 -31.18 11.10
C ARG A 17 -6.25 -30.07 12.00
N TYR A 18 -6.96 -28.96 12.12
CA TYR A 18 -6.53 -27.86 12.99
C TYR A 18 -6.53 -28.27 14.46
N ARG A 19 -7.58 -28.96 14.94
CA ARG A 19 -7.66 -29.49 16.30
C ARG A 19 -6.50 -30.41 16.62
N ASN A 20 -6.26 -31.40 15.77
CA ASN A 20 -5.20 -32.39 15.96
C ASN A 20 -3.81 -31.72 15.98
N THR A 21 -3.60 -30.74 15.10
CA THR A 21 -2.33 -29.98 15.07
C THR A 21 -2.19 -29.14 16.34
N LEU A 22 -3.22 -28.41 16.75
CA LEU A 22 -3.20 -27.56 17.93
C LEU A 22 -2.94 -28.38 19.20
N HIS A 23 -3.65 -29.49 19.39
CA HIS A 23 -3.49 -30.37 20.54
C HIS A 23 -2.12 -31.05 20.53
N GLY A 24 -1.60 -31.43 19.35
CA GLY A 24 -0.24 -31.93 19.20
C GLY A 24 0.81 -30.91 19.64
N LEU A 25 0.69 -29.66 19.19
CA LEU A 25 1.61 -28.59 19.60
C LEU A 25 1.54 -28.32 21.10
N LEU A 26 0.34 -28.28 21.68
CA LEU A 26 0.19 -28.11 23.12
C LEU A 26 0.84 -29.28 23.89
N LYS A 27 0.71 -30.51 23.39
CA LYS A 27 1.27 -31.68 24.04
C LYS A 27 2.80 -31.75 23.93
N GLU A 28 3.35 -31.44 22.75
CA GLU A 28 4.75 -31.72 22.43
C GLU A 28 5.68 -30.53 22.65
N LEU A 29 5.21 -29.30 22.42
CA LEU A 29 6.05 -28.10 22.34
C LEU A 29 5.71 -27.04 23.39
N TRP A 30 4.48 -27.02 23.87
CA TRP A 30 4.08 -26.08 24.91
C TRP A 30 4.49 -26.65 26.27
N ASN A 31 5.73 -26.42 26.69
CA ASN A 31 6.17 -26.75 28.05
C ASN A 31 6.17 -25.46 28.87
N GLU A 32 5.16 -25.29 29.73
CA GLU A 32 4.97 -24.08 30.52
C GLU A 32 6.19 -23.76 31.40
N ASP A 33 6.78 -24.76 32.05
CA ASP A 33 7.92 -24.56 32.95
C ASP A 33 9.15 -24.08 32.16
N GLU A 34 9.43 -24.69 31.01
CA GLU A 34 10.53 -24.27 30.13
C GLU A 34 10.31 -22.88 29.54
N LEU A 35 9.08 -22.58 29.08
CA LEU A 35 8.73 -21.27 28.52
C LEU A 35 8.79 -20.16 29.57
N LEU A 36 8.38 -20.44 30.81
CA LEU A 36 8.49 -19.49 31.92
C LEU A 36 9.95 -19.28 32.33
N ALA A 37 10.75 -20.36 32.41
CA ALA A 37 12.18 -20.27 32.68
C ALA A 37 12.92 -19.46 31.59
N GLU A 38 12.51 -19.58 30.33
CA GLU A 38 13.07 -18.78 29.24
C GLU A 38 12.72 -17.29 29.37
N CYS A 39 11.50 -16.97 29.82
CA CYS A 39 11.14 -15.59 30.15
C CYS A 39 12.04 -15.03 31.26
N ASP A 40 12.30 -15.81 32.31
CA ASP A 40 13.18 -15.40 33.42
C ASP A 40 14.62 -15.19 32.95
N ARG A 41 15.12 -16.10 32.09
CA ARG A 41 16.46 -15.99 31.50
C ARG A 41 16.63 -14.74 30.65
N ILE A 42 15.64 -14.44 29.78
CA ILE A 42 15.65 -13.24 28.93
C ILE A 42 15.57 -11.97 29.78
N GLU A 43 14.74 -11.97 30.82
CA GLU A 43 14.63 -10.83 31.74
C GLU A 43 15.97 -10.53 32.41
N ALA A 44 16.59 -11.54 33.01
CA ALA A 44 17.89 -11.39 33.68
C ALA A 44 19.01 -10.95 32.72
N LEU A 45 18.97 -11.40 31.46
CA LEU A 45 19.95 -11.02 30.44
C LEU A 45 19.83 -9.54 30.03
N ILE A 46 18.60 -9.03 29.94
CA ILE A 46 18.35 -7.70 29.39
C ILE A 46 18.31 -6.62 30.48
N GLU A 47 17.88 -6.96 31.70
CA GLU A 47 17.71 -6.02 32.82
C GLU A 47 18.90 -5.07 33.05
N PRO A 48 20.18 -5.50 33.02
CA PRO A 48 21.32 -4.61 33.24
C PRO A 48 21.52 -3.57 32.13
N HIS A 49 20.92 -3.79 30.95
CA HIS A 49 21.08 -2.96 29.77
C HIS A 49 19.88 -2.02 29.54
N LEU A 50 18.85 -2.08 30.38
CA LEU A 50 17.66 -1.24 30.25
C LEU A 50 17.91 0.14 30.84
N ASN A 51 17.48 1.18 30.11
CA ASN A 51 17.43 2.54 30.65
C ASN A 51 16.17 2.76 31.49
N ARG A 52 16.12 3.89 32.22
CA ARG A 52 15.01 4.24 33.12
C ARG A 52 13.63 4.25 32.43
N GLU A 53 13.56 4.64 31.17
CA GLU A 53 12.32 4.69 30.39
C GLU A 53 11.81 3.29 30.01
N GLN A 54 12.72 2.32 29.90
CA GLN A 54 12.44 0.91 29.57
C GLN A 54 12.15 0.04 30.80
N SER A 55 12.21 0.60 32.02
CA SER A 55 11.94 -0.10 33.30
C SER A 55 10.55 -0.77 33.40
N ARG A 56 9.63 -0.50 32.46
CA ARG A 56 8.32 -1.17 32.35
C ARG A 56 8.39 -2.53 31.64
N PHE A 57 9.55 -2.92 31.10
CA PHE A 57 9.75 -4.18 30.41
C PHE A 57 9.36 -5.40 31.27
N SER A 58 9.84 -5.48 32.51
CA SER A 58 9.48 -6.53 33.47
C SER A 58 7.97 -6.65 33.71
N ARG A 59 7.27 -5.52 33.79
CA ARG A 59 5.80 -5.49 33.89
C ARG A 59 5.12 -6.01 32.63
N SER A 60 5.73 -5.82 31.46
CA SER A 60 5.21 -6.33 30.19
C SER A 60 5.39 -7.85 30.08
N LEU A 61 6.49 -8.40 30.64
CA LEU A 61 6.71 -9.85 30.71
C LEU A 61 5.72 -10.56 31.64
N ARG A 62 5.17 -9.89 32.66
CA ARG A 62 4.13 -10.48 33.50
C ARG A 62 2.92 -10.95 32.69
N GLY A 63 2.46 -10.14 31.73
CA GLY A 63 1.35 -10.53 30.86
C GLY A 63 1.69 -11.72 29.96
N THR A 64 2.93 -11.82 29.49
CA THR A 64 3.39 -13.01 28.75
C THR A 64 3.40 -14.25 29.63
N ARG A 65 3.85 -14.15 30.89
CA ARG A 65 3.85 -15.27 31.85
C ARG A 65 2.43 -15.72 32.19
N GLU A 66 1.51 -14.79 32.40
CA GLU A 66 0.08 -15.08 32.60
C GLU A 66 -0.49 -15.81 31.38
N PHE A 67 -0.25 -15.28 30.16
CA PHE A 67 -0.64 -15.96 28.92
C PHE A 67 -0.07 -17.38 28.85
N ILE A 68 1.21 -17.61 29.16
CA ILE A 68 1.81 -18.95 29.09
C ILE A 68 1.07 -19.95 30.00
N ARG A 69 0.75 -19.53 31.23
CA ARG A 69 0.10 -20.38 32.24
C ARG A 69 -1.33 -20.74 31.88
N GLU A 70 -2.09 -19.77 31.41
CA GLU A 70 -3.55 -19.92 31.22
C GLU A 70 -3.87 -20.50 29.84
N ARG A 71 -2.99 -20.30 28.84
CA ARG A 71 -3.36 -20.55 27.44
C ARG A 71 -3.68 -22.00 27.11
N ARG A 72 -3.04 -22.98 27.76
CA ARG A 72 -3.38 -24.39 27.53
C ARG A 72 -4.81 -24.67 27.98
N GLU A 73 -5.15 -24.29 29.21
CA GLU A 73 -6.47 -24.50 29.79
C GLU A 73 -7.54 -23.83 28.92
N ASP A 74 -7.37 -22.53 28.62
CA ASP A 74 -8.28 -21.78 27.75
C ASP A 74 -8.55 -22.49 26.40
N LEU A 75 -7.48 -22.96 25.74
CA LEU A 75 -7.59 -23.62 24.45
C LEU A 75 -8.23 -25.01 24.56
N MET A 76 -7.91 -25.76 25.61
CA MET A 76 -8.49 -27.08 25.83
C MET A 76 -9.98 -26.99 26.22
N ASP A 77 -10.38 -25.97 26.96
CA ASP A 77 -11.79 -25.69 27.27
C ASP A 77 -12.57 -25.34 26.00
N GLU A 78 -12.00 -24.53 25.10
CA GLU A 78 -12.65 -24.14 23.84
C GLU A 78 -12.67 -25.27 22.79
N THR A 79 -11.64 -26.14 22.76
CA THR A 79 -11.40 -27.08 21.66
C THR A 79 -11.39 -28.57 22.07
N GLY A 80 -11.73 -28.84 23.32
CA GLY A 80 -11.60 -30.14 23.98
C GLY A 80 -12.44 -31.23 23.33
N GLU A 81 -13.75 -31.05 23.20
CA GLU A 81 -14.63 -32.04 22.55
C GLU A 81 -14.72 -31.85 21.04
N ALA A 82 -14.91 -30.60 20.60
CA ALA A 82 -15.03 -30.23 19.20
C ALA A 82 -14.49 -28.81 18.98
N MET A 83 -14.13 -28.49 17.73
CA MET A 83 -13.79 -27.11 17.38
C MET A 83 -15.05 -26.24 17.34
N PRO A 84 -15.02 -25.01 17.85
CA PRO A 84 -16.16 -24.09 17.78
C PRO A 84 -16.53 -23.77 16.34
N SER A 85 -17.75 -23.26 16.12
CA SER A 85 -18.17 -22.82 14.79
C SER A 85 -17.88 -21.32 14.60
N TRP A 86 -17.19 -20.97 13.51
CA TRP A 86 -16.92 -19.57 13.16
C TRP A 86 -17.99 -19.03 12.23
N THR A 87 -18.92 -18.25 12.79
CA THR A 87 -20.06 -17.68 12.07
C THR A 87 -19.78 -16.31 11.46
N LYS A 88 -18.77 -15.58 11.94
CA LYS A 88 -18.45 -14.24 11.45
C LYS A 88 -17.58 -14.30 10.20
N PRO A 89 -18.12 -13.98 9.01
CA PRO A 89 -17.34 -14.03 7.79
C PRO A 89 -16.30 -12.91 7.75
N PRO A 90 -15.14 -13.14 7.12
CA PRO A 90 -14.15 -12.11 6.87
C PRO A 90 -14.71 -11.07 5.91
N LYS A 91 -14.37 -9.80 6.14
CA LYS A 91 -14.77 -8.69 5.25
C LYS A 91 -14.41 -9.01 3.80
N ALA A 92 -15.33 -8.71 2.88
CA ALA A 92 -15.10 -8.80 1.45
C ALA A 92 -13.79 -8.09 1.04
N PRO A 93 -13.03 -8.59 0.05
CA PRO A 93 -11.90 -7.85 -0.48
C PRO A 93 -12.43 -6.58 -1.18
N PRO A 94 -11.63 -5.49 -1.23
CA PRO A 94 -11.96 -4.38 -2.12
C PRO A 94 -11.95 -4.85 -3.58
N VAL A 95 -12.87 -4.32 -4.39
CA VAL A 95 -12.90 -4.54 -5.83
C VAL A 95 -12.26 -3.34 -6.51
N ILE A 96 -11.28 -3.63 -7.37
CA ILE A 96 -10.60 -2.65 -8.20
C ILE A 96 -11.05 -2.92 -9.63
N ALA A 97 -11.55 -1.89 -10.31
CA ALA A 97 -11.94 -1.95 -11.71
C ALA A 97 -11.07 -1.04 -12.56
N GLU A 98 -10.81 -1.47 -13.79
CA GLU A 98 -10.31 -0.61 -14.85
C GLU A 98 -11.43 0.34 -15.26
N ILE A 99 -11.13 1.65 -15.19
CA ILE A 99 -12.09 2.70 -15.49
C ILE A 99 -11.60 3.64 -16.59
N GLY A 100 -10.42 3.39 -17.17
CA GLY A 100 -9.87 4.30 -18.15
C GLY A 100 -8.45 3.97 -18.59
N ASN A 101 -7.97 4.75 -19.54
CA ASN A 101 -6.62 4.63 -20.09
C ASN A 101 -5.99 6.00 -20.23
N VAL A 102 -4.66 6.03 -20.16
CA VAL A 102 -3.86 7.22 -20.38
C VAL A 102 -2.72 6.91 -21.33
N LYS A 103 -2.56 7.76 -22.34
CA LYS A 103 -1.37 7.82 -23.19
C LYS A 103 -0.81 9.23 -23.14
N ALA A 104 0.48 9.34 -22.87
CA ALA A 104 1.16 10.62 -22.77
C ALA A 104 2.40 10.66 -23.65
N LYS A 105 2.64 11.80 -24.28
CA LYS A 105 3.95 12.19 -24.81
C LYS A 105 4.36 13.49 -24.13
N PHE A 106 5.60 13.58 -23.66
CA PHE A 106 6.00 14.69 -22.80
C PHE A 106 7.45 15.10 -22.99
N SER A 107 7.70 16.39 -22.73
CA SER A 107 9.00 17.01 -22.57
C SER A 107 8.86 18.07 -21.51
N GLY A 108 9.61 17.99 -20.41
CA GLY A 108 9.52 18.93 -19.30
C GLY A 108 10.85 19.11 -18.61
N GLU A 109 10.84 19.92 -17.56
CA GLU A 109 12.00 20.21 -16.72
C GLU A 109 11.78 19.65 -15.31
N TRP A 110 12.87 19.19 -14.71
CA TRP A 110 12.89 18.74 -13.34
C TRP A 110 12.89 19.95 -12.39
N ILE A 111 11.95 19.94 -11.44
CA ILE A 111 11.75 21.00 -10.46
C ILE A 111 11.64 20.33 -9.09
N GLU A 112 12.69 20.48 -8.27
CA GLU A 112 12.85 19.88 -6.95
C GLU A 112 11.62 20.14 -6.08
N GLU A 113 11.12 21.39 -6.09
CA GLU A 113 9.87 21.78 -5.46
C GLU A 113 8.80 22.08 -6.51
N SER A 114 7.75 21.25 -6.54
CA SER A 114 6.63 21.46 -7.46
C SER A 114 6.07 22.89 -7.36
N PRO A 115 6.01 23.63 -8.48
CA PRO A 115 5.51 25.01 -8.47
C PRO A 115 4.03 25.08 -8.10
N ARG A 116 3.58 26.25 -7.64
CA ARG A 116 2.17 26.51 -7.32
C ARG A 116 1.29 26.50 -8.56
N GLU A 117 1.79 27.07 -9.66
CA GLU A 117 1.16 26.98 -10.98
C GLU A 117 1.80 25.82 -11.75
N GLN A 118 0.99 24.83 -12.10
CA GLN A 118 1.45 23.57 -12.72
C GLN A 118 0.96 23.42 -14.16
N THR A 119 0.06 24.31 -14.60
CA THR A 119 -0.51 24.34 -15.94
C THR A 119 0.43 25.04 -16.91
N ASN A 120 0.47 24.61 -18.16
CA ASN A 120 1.31 25.17 -19.23
C ASN A 120 2.84 25.12 -18.97
N LEU A 121 3.30 24.26 -18.06
CA LEU A 121 4.71 23.91 -17.92
C LEU A 121 5.12 22.83 -18.93
N GLY A 122 6.31 22.95 -19.50
CA GLY A 122 6.79 21.98 -20.48
C GLY A 122 5.87 21.82 -21.70
N LYS A 123 5.99 20.69 -22.39
CA LYS A 123 5.14 20.30 -23.53
C LYS A 123 4.62 18.90 -23.30
N ALA A 124 3.30 18.75 -23.22
CA ALA A 124 2.66 17.46 -23.07
C ALA A 124 1.46 17.30 -24.01
N THR A 125 1.30 16.09 -24.53
CA THR A 125 0.08 15.62 -25.17
C THR A 125 -0.45 14.47 -24.33
N LEU A 126 -1.66 14.62 -23.81
CA LEU A 126 -2.33 13.61 -22.99
C LEU A 126 -3.61 13.15 -23.68
N GLN A 127 -3.69 11.87 -23.99
CA GLN A 127 -4.92 11.20 -24.39
C GLN A 127 -5.45 10.44 -23.18
N LEU A 128 -6.61 10.87 -22.67
CA LEU A 128 -7.22 10.32 -21.48
C LEU A 128 -8.62 9.81 -21.83
N THR A 129 -8.92 8.57 -21.45
CA THR A 129 -10.27 8.01 -21.51
C THR A 129 -10.71 7.60 -20.11
N LEU A 130 -11.95 7.91 -19.74
CA LEU A 130 -12.59 7.48 -18.50
C LEU A 130 -13.98 6.94 -18.80
N ASN A 131 -14.28 5.73 -18.34
CA ASN A 131 -15.52 4.99 -18.60
C ASN A 131 -15.88 5.01 -20.11
N ASP A 132 -14.89 4.65 -20.93
CA ASP A 132 -14.97 4.63 -22.40
C ASP A 132 -15.27 5.97 -23.08
N LYS A 133 -15.18 7.08 -22.34
CA LYS A 133 -15.38 8.43 -22.87
C LYS A 133 -14.07 9.22 -22.90
N PRO A 134 -13.76 9.90 -24.00
CA PRO A 134 -12.59 10.77 -24.05
C PRO A 134 -12.75 11.94 -23.09
N VAL A 135 -11.64 12.33 -22.46
CA VAL A 135 -11.56 13.49 -21.56
C VAL A 135 -10.69 14.56 -22.21
N GLU A 136 -11.33 15.62 -22.69
CA GLU A 136 -10.62 16.79 -23.24
C GLU A 136 -10.09 17.67 -22.11
N LEU A 137 -8.79 18.01 -22.19
CA LEU A 137 -8.12 18.90 -21.24
C LEU A 137 -7.64 20.18 -21.93
N THR A 138 -7.68 21.30 -21.19
CA THR A 138 -7.04 22.58 -21.51
C THR A 138 -5.91 22.85 -20.51
N ASP A 139 -5.02 23.80 -20.85
CA ASP A 139 -3.93 24.27 -19.99
C ASP A 139 -2.98 23.15 -19.53
N VAL A 140 -2.74 22.17 -20.41
CA VAL A 140 -1.97 20.97 -20.05
C VAL A 140 -0.50 21.35 -19.79
N GLY A 141 -0.01 21.02 -18.60
CA GLY A 141 1.38 21.17 -18.20
C GLY A 141 2.00 19.86 -17.74
N VAL A 142 3.32 19.78 -17.79
CA VAL A 142 4.13 18.67 -17.30
C VAL A 142 5.44 19.18 -16.67
N HIS A 143 5.78 18.62 -15.51
CA HIS A 143 7.07 18.82 -14.85
C HIS A 143 7.48 17.58 -14.04
N GLY A 144 8.76 17.48 -13.73
CA GLY A 144 9.30 16.43 -12.88
C GLY A 144 9.46 16.98 -11.46
N ALA A 145 9.17 16.19 -10.45
CA ALA A 145 9.43 16.56 -9.05
C ALA A 145 9.52 15.30 -8.17
N TRP A 146 10.08 15.46 -6.98
CA TRP A 146 9.97 14.44 -5.94
C TRP A 146 8.52 14.29 -5.46
N ALA A 147 8.09 13.05 -5.21
CA ALA A 147 6.79 12.82 -4.61
C ALA A 147 6.75 13.34 -3.15
N GLY A 148 5.84 14.27 -2.85
CA GLY A 148 5.52 14.68 -1.48
C GLY A 148 5.73 16.17 -1.19
N GLY A 149 4.62 16.90 -1.09
CA GLY A 149 4.52 18.25 -0.53
C GLY A 149 3.91 18.26 0.88
N GLY A 150 4.21 17.25 1.70
CA GLY A 150 3.72 17.10 3.09
C GLY A 150 4.48 16.00 3.84
N PHE A 151 4.57 16.14 5.17
CA PHE A 151 5.40 15.36 6.13
C PHE A 151 5.85 13.97 5.65
N GLY A 152 7.14 13.87 5.34
CA GLY A 152 7.79 12.67 4.82
C GLY A 152 8.03 12.76 3.32
N ARG A 153 9.22 13.25 2.91
CA ARG A 153 9.68 13.22 1.51
C ARG A 153 9.71 11.77 1.04
N SER A 154 8.77 11.37 0.17
CA SER A 154 8.94 10.12 -0.54
C SER A 154 9.95 10.34 -1.67
N LYS A 155 11.07 9.63 -1.67
CA LYS A 155 12.15 9.76 -2.65
C LYS A 155 11.80 9.13 -4.01
N LYS A 156 10.57 9.28 -4.48
CA LYS A 156 10.17 8.71 -5.79
C LYS A 156 10.11 9.82 -6.82
N PRO A 157 10.96 9.79 -7.85
CA PRO A 157 10.85 10.77 -8.91
C PRO A 157 9.54 10.59 -9.66
N THR A 158 8.83 11.70 -9.85
CA THR A 158 7.47 11.70 -10.36
C THR A 158 7.32 12.69 -11.49
N ILE A 159 6.80 12.23 -12.62
CA ILE A 159 6.40 13.07 -13.74
C ILE A 159 4.94 13.45 -13.51
N ARG A 160 4.70 14.73 -13.23
CA ARG A 160 3.37 15.26 -12.95
C ARG A 160 2.81 15.94 -14.17
N PHE A 161 1.66 15.48 -14.62
CA PHE A 161 0.81 16.18 -15.57
C PHE A 161 -0.29 16.90 -14.81
N SER A 162 -0.63 18.09 -15.27
CA SER A 162 -1.80 18.83 -14.81
C SER A 162 -2.56 19.40 -16.00
N GLY A 163 -3.86 19.63 -15.83
CA GLY A 163 -4.70 20.29 -16.83
C GLY A 163 -6.08 20.58 -16.25
N ARG A 164 -6.94 21.23 -17.03
CA ARG A 164 -8.35 21.48 -16.68
C ARG A 164 -9.26 20.75 -17.64
N ARG A 165 -10.22 19.99 -17.14
CA ARG A 165 -11.20 19.32 -17.99
C ARG A 165 -12.11 20.34 -18.65
N LYS A 166 -12.24 20.27 -19.98
CA LYS A 166 -13.01 21.25 -20.77
C LYS A 166 -14.51 21.24 -20.45
N SER A 167 -15.07 20.08 -20.08
CA SER A 167 -16.51 19.93 -19.84
C SER A 167 -17.00 20.58 -18.54
N ASP A 168 -16.19 20.67 -17.50
CA ASP A 168 -16.61 21.19 -16.19
C ASP A 168 -15.56 22.05 -15.46
N GLY A 169 -14.43 22.34 -16.12
CA GLY A 169 -13.35 23.17 -15.58
C GLY A 169 -12.57 22.55 -14.42
N LYS A 170 -12.83 21.29 -14.04
CA LYS A 170 -12.15 20.66 -12.91
C LYS A 170 -10.68 20.40 -13.22
N SER A 171 -9.82 20.63 -12.23
CA SER A 171 -8.40 20.26 -12.33
C SER A 171 -8.26 18.75 -12.42
N VAL A 172 -7.42 18.29 -13.33
CA VAL A 172 -7.06 16.88 -13.50
C VAL A 172 -5.54 16.78 -13.35
N SER A 173 -5.09 15.76 -12.63
CA SER A 173 -3.66 15.47 -12.50
C SER A 173 -3.39 13.98 -12.69
N VAL A 174 -2.34 13.69 -13.45
CA VAL A 174 -1.76 12.36 -13.63
C VAL A 174 -0.34 12.43 -13.08
N ASP A 175 -0.10 11.77 -11.96
CA ASP A 175 1.24 11.68 -11.34
C ASP A 175 1.81 10.29 -11.64
N ILE A 176 2.91 10.23 -12.38
CA ILE A 176 3.58 8.96 -12.75
C ILE A 176 4.88 8.86 -11.97
N SER A 177 4.94 7.97 -11.00
CA SER A 177 6.14 7.70 -10.23
C SER A 177 6.97 6.59 -10.86
N ILE A 178 8.24 6.87 -11.04
CA ILE A 178 9.24 5.94 -11.59
C ILE A 178 10.22 5.60 -10.45
N PRO A 179 10.67 4.35 -10.31
CA PRO A 179 11.74 4.01 -9.36
C PRO A 179 13.01 4.84 -9.64
N GLU A 180 13.66 5.35 -8.60
CA GLU A 180 14.82 6.24 -8.73
C GLU A 180 15.96 5.62 -9.56
N ASP A 181 16.26 4.34 -9.33
CA ASP A 181 17.25 3.55 -10.06
C ASP A 181 16.92 3.33 -11.55
N LYS A 182 15.66 3.57 -11.92
CA LYS A 182 15.12 3.43 -13.28
C LYS A 182 14.82 4.78 -13.95
N PHE A 183 15.05 5.91 -13.28
CA PHE A 183 14.86 7.24 -13.87
C PHE A 183 16.04 7.62 -14.78
N LYS A 184 16.18 6.88 -15.88
CA LYS A 184 17.22 7.07 -16.89
C LYS A 184 16.67 6.69 -18.27
N PRO A 185 17.31 7.09 -19.37
CA PRO A 185 16.84 6.71 -20.70
C PRO A 185 16.71 5.19 -20.84
N ALA A 186 15.49 4.72 -21.03
CA ALA A 186 15.15 3.30 -21.17
C ALA A 186 13.71 3.14 -21.70
N ASP A 187 13.45 1.97 -22.28
CA ASP A 187 12.13 1.58 -22.77
C ASP A 187 11.42 0.68 -21.74
N ALA A 188 10.09 0.67 -21.77
CA ALA A 188 9.23 -0.25 -21.00
C ALA A 188 9.50 -0.27 -19.48
N ILE A 189 9.74 0.90 -18.89
CA ILE A 189 9.92 1.06 -17.44
C ILE A 189 8.55 0.89 -16.75
N GLU A 190 8.39 -0.19 -15.99
CA GLU A 190 7.20 -0.40 -15.15
C GLU A 190 7.05 0.78 -14.18
N SER A 191 5.92 1.48 -14.29
CA SER A 191 5.67 2.75 -13.60
C SER A 191 4.26 2.76 -13.05
N GLY A 192 4.12 3.28 -11.84
CA GLY A 192 2.84 3.37 -11.14
C GLY A 192 2.56 4.82 -10.76
N GLY A 193 1.30 5.14 -10.51
CA GLY A 193 0.93 6.52 -10.32
C GLY A 193 -0.43 6.71 -9.68
N VAL A 194 -0.83 7.97 -9.61
CA VAL A 194 -2.16 8.37 -9.14
C VAL A 194 -2.81 9.30 -10.13
N PHE A 195 -4.11 9.09 -10.34
CA PHE A 195 -4.98 9.99 -11.08
C PHE A 195 -5.85 10.76 -10.07
N LYS A 196 -5.97 12.07 -10.25
CA LYS A 196 -6.69 12.97 -9.34
C LYS A 196 -7.62 13.90 -10.12
N GLU A 197 -8.82 14.09 -9.59
CA GLU A 197 -9.80 15.06 -10.10
C GLU A 197 -10.17 16.07 -8.99
N GLY A 198 -10.21 17.35 -9.34
CA GLY A 198 -10.56 18.45 -8.43
C GLY A 198 -9.42 18.93 -7.52
N ARG A 199 -9.74 19.87 -6.63
CA ARG A 199 -8.83 20.38 -5.58
C ARG A 199 -9.07 19.59 -4.30
N GLY A 200 -8.41 18.44 -4.16
CA GLY A 200 -8.49 17.69 -2.91
C GLY A 200 -7.82 16.33 -2.98
N PHE A 201 -7.07 15.99 -1.94
CA PHE A 201 -6.66 14.62 -1.67
C PHE A 201 -7.86 13.93 -1.00
N SER A 202 -8.71 13.24 -1.77
CA SER A 202 -9.79 12.45 -1.15
C SER A 202 -9.21 11.19 -0.52
N PHE A 203 -8.91 11.27 0.77
CA PHE A 203 -8.66 10.09 1.60
C PHE A 203 -9.97 9.32 1.77
N GLY A 204 -10.11 8.20 1.05
CA GLY A 204 -11.25 7.30 1.20
C GLY A 204 -11.40 6.32 0.03
N PRO A 205 -12.19 5.25 0.20
CA PRO A 205 -12.41 4.22 -0.82
C PRO A 205 -13.00 4.74 -2.15
N LEU A 206 -13.46 5.99 -2.21
CA LEU A 206 -14.08 6.59 -3.41
C LEU A 206 -13.16 7.58 -4.16
N GLY A 207 -12.01 7.94 -3.59
CA GLY A 207 -11.22 9.11 -4.02
C GLY A 207 -9.89 8.81 -4.69
N MET A 208 -9.24 7.68 -4.38
CA MET A 208 -7.92 7.36 -4.91
C MET A 208 -8.05 6.51 -6.18
N GLN A 209 -7.65 7.09 -7.32
CA GLN A 209 -7.53 6.39 -8.58
C GLN A 209 -6.05 6.13 -8.84
N PHE A 210 -5.71 4.90 -9.19
CA PHE A 210 -4.34 4.46 -9.41
C PHE A 210 -4.06 4.38 -10.90
N ILE A 211 -2.81 4.56 -11.26
CA ILE A 211 -2.33 4.37 -12.62
C ILE A 211 -1.32 3.24 -12.58
N ASN A 212 -1.41 2.31 -13.53
CA ASN A 212 -0.38 1.32 -13.77
C ASN A 212 -0.04 1.30 -15.26
N GLY A 213 1.24 1.24 -15.60
CA GLY A 213 1.65 1.27 -16.99
C GLY A 213 3.15 1.26 -17.20
N LYS A 214 3.54 1.59 -18.42
CA LYS A 214 4.94 1.58 -18.86
C LYS A 214 5.34 2.95 -19.37
N ALA A 215 6.47 3.44 -18.86
CA ALA A 215 7.12 4.63 -19.35
C ALA A 215 8.25 4.26 -20.32
N LYS A 216 8.46 5.13 -21.30
CA LYS A 216 9.64 5.17 -22.15
C LYS A 216 10.30 6.52 -21.96
N LEU A 217 11.53 6.55 -21.48
CA LEU A 217 12.31 7.77 -21.31
C LEU A 217 13.39 7.84 -22.39
N THR A 218 13.38 8.91 -23.17
CA THR A 218 14.43 9.23 -24.16
C THR A 218 15.48 10.20 -23.61
N LYS A 219 15.11 10.99 -22.60
CA LYS A 219 15.98 11.88 -21.83
C LYS A 219 15.46 11.88 -20.40
N ALA A 220 16.34 11.79 -19.41
CA ALA A 220 15.97 11.76 -18.00
C ALA A 220 17.15 12.27 -17.16
N SER A 221 16.86 13.24 -16.30
CA SER A 221 17.76 13.77 -15.30
C SER A 221 16.94 14.22 -14.08
N LEU A 222 17.54 14.13 -12.90
CA LEU A 222 16.96 14.52 -11.63
C LEU A 222 17.61 15.80 -11.07
N GLU A 223 18.44 16.47 -11.88
CA GLU A 223 19.07 17.74 -11.50
C GLU A 223 18.09 18.91 -11.73
N GLU A 224 18.10 19.89 -10.84
CA GLU A 224 17.21 21.06 -10.95
C GLU A 224 17.38 21.78 -12.30
N GLY A 225 16.27 22.00 -13.00
CA GLY A 225 16.22 22.66 -14.31
C GLY A 225 16.58 21.74 -15.50
N ASP A 226 17.06 20.52 -15.25
CA ASP A 226 17.38 19.61 -16.34
C ASP A 226 16.12 19.06 -17.01
N GLN A 227 16.27 18.72 -18.28
CA GLN A 227 15.15 18.23 -19.08
C GLN A 227 14.97 16.72 -19.01
N PHE A 228 13.71 16.29 -19.05
CA PHE A 228 13.30 14.93 -19.32
C PHE A 228 12.31 14.88 -20.50
N LYS A 229 12.28 13.75 -21.20
CA LYS A 229 11.42 13.54 -22.37
C LYS A 229 11.06 12.07 -22.52
N GLY A 230 9.82 11.78 -22.83
CA GLY A 230 9.37 10.40 -22.96
C GLY A 230 7.92 10.24 -23.38
N GLU A 231 7.48 9.00 -23.26
CA GLU A 231 6.11 8.55 -23.51
C GLU A 231 5.65 7.67 -22.35
N PHE A 232 4.34 7.62 -22.12
CA PHE A 232 3.74 6.72 -21.15
C PHE A 232 2.45 6.14 -21.70
N GLU A 233 2.20 4.87 -21.40
CA GLU A 233 0.92 4.20 -21.65
C GLU A 233 0.52 3.38 -20.44
N GLY A 234 -0.72 3.53 -19.99
CA GLY A 234 -1.21 2.84 -18.80
C GLY A 234 -2.72 2.85 -18.65
N THR A 235 -3.19 2.08 -17.67
CA THR A 235 -4.58 1.95 -17.27
C THR A 235 -4.85 2.74 -16.00
N ILE A 236 -6.08 3.24 -15.87
CA ILE A 236 -6.58 3.92 -14.68
C ILE A 236 -7.49 2.94 -13.93
N LEU A 237 -7.14 2.70 -12.69
CA LEU A 237 -7.80 1.76 -11.79
C LEU A 237 -8.52 2.53 -10.68
N LYS A 238 -9.73 2.12 -10.33
CA LYS A 238 -10.48 2.69 -9.22
C LYS A 238 -11.00 1.61 -8.30
N LEU A 239 -10.90 1.85 -7.00
CA LEU A 239 -11.61 1.06 -6.02
C LEU A 239 -13.11 1.38 -6.12
N ILE A 240 -13.91 0.41 -6.54
CA ILE A 240 -15.34 0.60 -6.80
C ILE A 240 -16.23 0.09 -5.66
N GLY A 241 -15.64 -0.48 -4.62
CA GLY A 241 -16.35 -0.90 -3.42
C GLY A 241 -15.71 -2.11 -2.77
N MET A 242 -16.48 -2.75 -1.89
CA MET A 242 -16.15 -4.08 -1.37
C MET A 242 -16.84 -5.12 -2.25
N GLY A 243 -16.21 -6.27 -2.45
CA GLY A 243 -16.82 -7.41 -3.13
C GLY A 243 -18.06 -7.90 -2.39
N ARG A 244 -18.83 -8.76 -3.06
CA ARG A 244 -19.90 -9.54 -2.41
C ARG A 244 -19.31 -10.78 -1.75
#